data_AF-A0A6M1ZNM3-F1
#
_entry.id   AF-A0A6M1ZNM3-F1
#
_cell.length_a   1.000
_cell.length_b   1.000
_cell.length_c   1.000
_cell.angle_alpha   90.00
_cell.angle_beta   90.00
_cell.angle_gamma   90.00
#
_symmetry.space_group_name_H-M   'P 1'
#
loop_
_entity.id
_entity.type
_entity.pdbx_description
1 polymer ?
#
loop_
_entity_poly.entity_id
_entity_poly.type
_entity_poly.pdbx_seq_one_letter_code
_entity_poly.pdbx_strand_id
1 'polypeptide(L)'
;MAALAAQVIILGTLLICFLAIKALLARFRIVPIVGFIFLGWLFRLSDQHFSFIPDAMPASLFLLAKIGIVFLLFHIGLESHLKRMLHFISQAGLIAIINILFSGILGFLTAQAFHFSMATSLFIGVALTATSIGVSTASWTGKDLTLKKEGTILLDLVTIDDIIGIFLMALLFSIVPLGMNHHSLGLELGLFFLKIVLFISFCYLFSYFA
;
A
#
# COMPACT_ATOMS: atom_id res chain seq x y z
N MET A 1 -25.83 -21.30 -12.58
CA MET A 1 -26.24 -21.37 -11.15
C MET A 1 -25.25 -22.18 -10.31
N ALA A 2 -24.86 -23.40 -10.70
CA ALA A 2 -23.90 -24.23 -9.94
C ALA A 2 -22.52 -23.57 -9.73
N ALA A 3 -21.96 -22.92 -10.75
CA ALA A 3 -20.68 -22.21 -10.63
C ALA A 3 -20.72 -21.05 -9.62
N LEU A 4 -21.84 -20.31 -9.57
CA LEU A 4 -22.03 -19.21 -8.61
C LEU A 4 -22.15 -19.73 -7.18
N ALA A 5 -22.89 -20.83 -6.98
CA ALA A 5 -22.99 -21.48 -5.68
C ALA A 5 -21.61 -21.97 -5.19
N ALA A 6 -20.79 -22.56 -6.06
CA ALA A 6 -19.42 -22.96 -5.74
C ALA A 6 -18.55 -21.76 -5.33
N GLN A 7 -18.61 -20.64 -6.06
CA GLN A 7 -17.88 -19.42 -5.69
C GLN A 7 -18.27 -18.90 -4.31
N VAL A 8 -19.56 -18.86 -3.99
CA VAL A 8 -20.05 -18.39 -2.69
C VAL A 8 -19.58 -19.32 -1.56
N ILE A 9 -19.61 -20.63 -1.76
CA ILE A 9 -19.13 -21.61 -0.76
C ILE A 9 -17.63 -21.45 -0.53
N ILE A 10 -16.83 -21.35 -1.60
CA ILE A 10 -15.38 -21.17 -1.49
C ILE A 10 -15.07 -19.86 -0.79
N LEU A 11 -15.74 -18.76 -1.15
CA LEU A 11 -15.56 -17.46 -0.53
C LEU A 11 -15.93 -17.49 0.96
N GLY A 12 -17.07 -18.10 1.31
CA GLY A 12 -17.49 -18.28 2.69
C GLY A 12 -16.48 -19.10 3.51
N THR A 13 -15.98 -20.18 2.94
CA THR A 13 -14.95 -21.02 3.57
C THR A 13 -13.65 -20.24 3.78
N LEU A 14 -13.22 -19.46 2.78
CA LEU A 14 -12.03 -18.62 2.85
C LEU A 14 -12.18 -17.55 3.95
N LEU A 15 -13.34 -16.91 4.05
CA LEU A 15 -13.63 -15.95 5.12
C LEU A 15 -13.59 -16.58 6.51
N ILE A 16 -14.17 -17.78 6.68
CA ILE A 16 -14.11 -18.51 7.96
C ILE A 16 -12.65 -18.83 8.33
N CYS A 17 -11.86 -19.34 7.38
CA CYS A 17 -10.44 -19.60 7.60
C CYS A 17 -9.66 -18.33 7.93
N PHE A 18 -9.96 -17.21 7.28
CA PHE A 18 -9.37 -15.91 7.58
C PHE A 18 -9.66 -15.48 9.03
N LEU A 19 -10.91 -15.60 9.47
CA LEU A 19 -11.30 -15.29 10.85
C LEU A 19 -10.61 -16.22 11.86
N ALA A 20 -10.53 -17.52 11.56
CA ALA A 20 -9.86 -18.50 12.41
C ALA A 20 -8.36 -18.21 12.54
N ILE A 21 -7.67 -17.93 11.44
CA ILE A 21 -6.25 -17.55 11.43
C ILE A 21 -6.05 -16.25 12.19
N LYS A 22 -6.91 -15.24 11.98
CA LYS A 22 -6.84 -13.97 12.72
C LYS A 22 -6.94 -14.21 14.22
N ALA A 23 -7.92 -15.00 14.67
CA ALA A 23 -8.11 -15.31 16.08
C ALA A 23 -6.93 -16.11 16.66
N LEU A 24 -6.41 -17.09 15.91
CA LEU A 24 -5.29 -17.92 16.31
C LEU A 24 -4.00 -17.08 16.44
N LEU A 25 -3.64 -16.32 15.40
CA LEU A 25 -2.42 -15.51 15.40
C LEU A 25 -2.48 -14.36 16.41
N ALA A 26 -3.65 -13.75 16.61
CA ALA A 26 -3.84 -12.74 17.65
C ALA A 26 -3.56 -13.31 19.05
N ARG A 27 -3.94 -14.58 19.32
CA ARG A 27 -3.62 -15.26 20.59
C ARG A 27 -2.11 -15.45 20.77
N PHE A 28 -1.37 -15.64 19.69
CA PHE A 28 0.09 -15.80 19.71
C PHE A 28 0.86 -14.47 19.57
N ARG A 29 0.20 -13.31 19.55
CA ARG A 29 0.81 -11.99 19.33
C ARG A 29 1.60 -11.89 18.01
N ILE A 30 1.19 -12.65 17.00
CA ILE A 30 1.76 -12.59 15.65
C ILE A 30 0.88 -11.67 14.80
N VAL A 31 1.49 -10.84 13.96
CA VAL A 31 0.75 -9.95 13.04
C VAL A 31 -0.08 -10.80 12.06
N PRO A 32 -1.42 -10.67 12.03
CA PRO A 32 -2.30 -11.56 11.26
C PRO A 32 -2.05 -11.58 9.75
N ILE A 33 -1.49 -10.50 9.19
CA ILE A 33 -1.19 -10.35 7.76
C ILE A 33 -0.31 -11.50 7.23
N VAL A 34 0.64 -11.98 8.04
CA VAL A 34 1.51 -13.12 7.67
C VAL A 34 0.67 -14.37 7.40
N GLY A 35 -0.32 -14.64 8.25
CA GLY A 35 -1.22 -15.77 8.08
C GLY A 35 -2.14 -15.63 6.86
N PHE A 36 -2.55 -14.41 6.53
CA PHE A 36 -3.39 -14.15 5.35
C PHE A 36 -2.62 -14.38 4.05
N ILE A 37 -1.37 -13.92 3.98
CA ILE A 37 -0.48 -14.17 2.84
C ILE A 37 -0.23 -15.68 2.69
N PHE A 38 0.08 -16.36 3.80
CA PHE A 38 0.30 -17.80 3.80
C PHE A 38 -0.95 -18.57 3.37
N LEU A 39 -2.13 -18.19 3.85
CA LEU A 39 -3.40 -18.79 3.43
C LEU A 39 -3.67 -18.56 1.93
N GLY A 40 -3.40 -17.36 1.40
CA GLY A 40 -3.55 -17.09 -0.04
C GLY A 40 -2.62 -17.95 -0.89
N TRP A 41 -1.37 -18.11 -0.45
CA TRP A 41 -0.40 -19.00 -1.10
C TRP A 41 -0.83 -20.47 -1.04
N LEU A 42 -1.28 -20.95 0.13
CA LEU A 42 -1.78 -22.31 0.30
C LEU A 42 -3.02 -22.57 -0.56
N PHE A 43 -3.94 -21.59 -0.62
CA PHE A 43 -5.13 -21.65 -1.48
C PHE A 43 -4.74 -21.81 -2.95
N ARG A 44 -3.78 -21.01 -3.43
CA ARG A 44 -3.26 -21.14 -4.81
C ARG A 44 -2.56 -22.47 -5.06
N LEU A 45 -1.77 -22.98 -4.11
CA LEU A 45 -1.13 -24.29 -4.25
C LEU A 45 -2.14 -25.44 -4.28
N SER A 46 -3.19 -25.38 -3.46
CA SER A 46 -4.23 -26.40 -3.45
C SER A 46 -4.98 -26.46 -4.79
N ASP A 47 -5.22 -25.30 -5.41
CA ASP A 47 -5.85 -25.22 -6.73
C ASP A 47 -5.03 -25.92 -7.83
N GLN A 48 -3.70 -25.79 -7.78
CA GLN A 48 -2.81 -26.44 -8.75
C GLN A 48 -2.88 -27.97 -8.69
N HIS A 49 -3.23 -28.55 -7.55
CA HIS A 49 -3.29 -30.01 -7.36
C HIS A 49 -4.70 -30.59 -7.60
N PHE A 50 -5.74 -29.81 -7.30
CA PHE A 50 -7.12 -30.31 -7.23
C PHE A 50 -8.09 -29.61 -8.20
N SER A 51 -7.67 -28.54 -8.88
CA SER A 51 -8.43 -27.79 -9.90
C SER A 51 -9.90 -27.54 -9.52
N PHE A 52 -10.15 -27.16 -8.26
CA PHE A 52 -11.49 -26.96 -7.71
C PHE A 52 -11.96 -25.50 -7.80
N ILE A 53 -11.09 -24.57 -8.19
CA ILE A 53 -11.43 -23.15 -8.26
C ILE A 53 -12.14 -22.87 -9.59
N PRO A 54 -13.35 -22.29 -9.58
CA PRO A 54 -14.01 -21.82 -10.80
C PRO A 54 -13.20 -20.70 -11.47
N ASP A 55 -13.14 -20.70 -12.81
CA ASP A 55 -12.35 -19.73 -13.60
C ASP A 55 -12.67 -18.25 -13.28
N ALA A 56 -13.90 -17.95 -12.85
CA ALA A 56 -14.32 -16.60 -12.50
C ALA A 56 -13.90 -16.16 -11.07
N MET A 57 -13.48 -17.08 -10.21
CA MET A 57 -13.10 -16.79 -8.81
C MET A 57 -11.93 -15.79 -8.67
N PRO A 58 -10.85 -15.87 -9.45
CA PRO A 58 -9.75 -14.91 -9.35
C PRO A 58 -10.21 -13.48 -9.63
N ALA A 59 -11.11 -13.28 -10.60
CA ALA A 59 -11.66 -11.97 -10.92
C ALA A 59 -12.53 -11.42 -9.76
N SER A 60 -13.36 -12.26 -9.15
CA SER A 60 -14.17 -11.88 -7.99
C SER A 60 -13.32 -11.53 -6.77
N LEU A 61 -12.29 -12.34 -6.47
CA LEU A 61 -11.34 -12.06 -5.38
C LEU A 61 -10.54 -10.78 -5.62
N PHE A 62 -10.13 -10.54 -6.87
CA PHE A 62 -9.42 -9.31 -7.24
C PHE A 62 -10.30 -8.07 -7.10
N LEU A 63 -11.58 -8.15 -7.48
CA LEU A 63 -12.55 -7.09 -7.24
C LEU A 63 -12.74 -6.82 -5.74
N LEU A 64 -12.91 -7.88 -4.95
CA LEU A 64 -13.08 -7.75 -3.50
C LEU A 64 -11.84 -7.16 -2.83
N ALA A 65 -10.64 -7.54 -3.27
CA ALA A 65 -9.38 -6.97 -2.80
C ALA A 65 -9.28 -5.47 -3.09
N LYS A 66 -9.66 -5.03 -4.32
CA LYS A 66 -9.69 -3.60 -4.67
C LYS A 66 -10.65 -2.82 -3.79
N ILE A 67 -11.86 -3.34 -3.59
CA ILE A 67 -12.88 -2.72 -2.73
C ILE A 67 -12.35 -2.62 -1.28
N GLY A 68 -11.76 -3.70 -0.76
CA GLY A 68 -11.18 -3.73 0.58
C GLY A 68 -10.07 -2.69 0.77
N ILE A 69 -9.16 -2.55 -0.20
CA ILE A 69 -8.10 -1.53 -0.16
C ILE A 69 -8.69 -0.10 -0.16
N VAL A 70 -9.69 0.16 -0.99
CA VAL A 70 -10.37 1.47 -1.03
C VAL A 70 -11.01 1.79 0.33
N PHE A 71 -11.76 0.87 0.92
CA PHE A 71 -12.37 1.08 2.24
C PHE A 71 -11.33 1.23 3.35
N LEU A 72 -10.24 0.46 3.32
CA LEU A 72 -9.15 0.56 4.30
C LEU A 72 -8.49 1.94 4.26
N LEU A 73 -8.09 2.40 3.07
CA LEU A 73 -7.45 3.70 2.91
C LEU A 73 -8.42 4.85 3.22
N PHE A 74 -9.70 4.70 2.87
CA PHE A 74 -10.73 5.67 3.22
C PHE A 74 -10.92 5.77 4.74
N HIS A 75 -10.98 4.65 5.44
CA HIS A 75 -11.08 4.61 6.90
C HIS A 75 -9.88 5.26 7.59
N ILE A 76 -8.65 4.95 7.14
CA ILE A 76 -7.42 5.59 7.63
C ILE A 76 -7.47 7.10 7.36
N GLY A 77 -7.96 7.52 6.19
CA GLY A 77 -8.13 8.93 5.84
C GLY A 77 -9.13 9.66 6.76
N LEU A 78 -10.23 9.01 7.14
CA LEU A 78 -11.23 9.56 8.06
C LEU A 78 -10.71 9.70 9.50
N GLU A 79 -9.81 8.83 9.95
CA GLU A 79 -9.19 8.91 11.29
C GLU A 79 -8.03 9.92 11.33
N SER A 80 -7.51 10.35 10.19
CA SER A 80 -6.35 11.23 10.11
C SER A 80 -6.69 12.70 10.36
N HIS A 81 -5.86 13.37 11.17
CA HIS A 81 -5.98 14.80 11.45
C HIS A 81 -5.05 15.62 10.55
N LEU A 82 -5.58 16.14 9.44
CA LEU A 82 -4.82 16.93 8.45
C LEU A 82 -3.94 18.04 9.05
N LYS A 83 -4.49 18.84 9.98
CA LYS A 83 -3.73 19.93 10.64
C LYS A 83 -2.54 19.42 11.44
N ARG A 84 -2.67 18.26 12.08
CA ARG A 84 -1.59 17.62 12.83
C ARG A 84 -0.52 17.10 11.87
N MET A 85 -0.93 16.39 10.82
CA MET A 85 -0.03 15.87 9.78
C MET A 85 0.82 17.00 9.18
N LEU A 86 0.20 18.12 8.78
CA LEU A 86 0.90 19.27 8.19
C LEU A 86 1.95 19.89 9.13
N HIS A 87 1.67 19.95 10.43
CA HIS A 87 2.63 20.46 11.41
C HIS A 87 3.88 19.56 11.48
N PHE A 88 3.67 18.23 11.43
CA PHE A 88 4.74 17.25 11.54
C PHE A 88 5.59 17.08 10.28
N ILE A 89 5.13 17.51 9.10
CA ILE A 89 5.94 17.49 7.86
C ILE A 89 7.30 18.17 8.08
N SER A 90 7.32 19.30 8.82
CA SER A 90 8.55 20.05 9.09
C SER A 90 9.53 19.31 10.01
N GLN A 91 9.04 18.50 10.94
CA GLN A 91 9.83 17.78 11.95
C GLN A 91 10.26 16.39 11.47
N ALA A 92 9.38 15.72 10.71
CA ALA A 92 9.53 14.35 10.24
C ALA A 92 10.14 14.26 8.83
N GLY A 93 10.18 15.36 8.08
CA GLY A 93 10.62 15.38 6.68
C GLY A 93 12.05 14.87 6.46
N LEU A 94 12.98 15.16 7.38
CA LEU A 94 14.35 14.67 7.28
C LEU A 94 14.40 13.14 7.38
N ILE A 95 13.64 12.55 8.29
CA ILE A 95 13.56 11.09 8.47
C ILE A 95 12.95 10.44 7.25
N ALA A 96 11.86 11.01 6.71
CA ALA A 96 11.23 10.54 5.48
C ALA A 96 12.20 10.55 4.28
N ILE A 97 12.95 11.64 4.10
CA ILE A 97 13.95 11.75 3.02
C ILE A 97 15.04 10.68 3.17
N ILE A 98 15.56 10.48 4.39
CA ILE A 98 16.56 9.44 4.65
C ILE A 98 15.98 8.06 4.34
N ASN A 99 14.75 7.77 4.76
CA ASN A 99 14.08 6.50 4.49
C ASN A 99 13.96 6.24 2.98
N ILE A 100 13.44 7.23 2.24
CA ILE A 100 13.26 7.15 0.79
C ILE A 100 14.59 6.95 0.07
N LEU A 101 15.63 7.70 0.43
CA LEU A 101 16.94 7.56 -0.17
C LEU A 101 17.55 6.21 0.16
N PHE A 102 17.55 5.81 1.43
CA PHE A 102 18.22 4.59 1.86
C PHE A 102 17.50 3.34 1.34
N SER A 103 16.19 3.20 1.62
CA SER A 103 15.40 2.06 1.16
C SER A 103 15.28 2.03 -0.35
N GLY A 104 15.06 3.20 -0.97
CA GLY A 104 14.92 3.31 -2.42
C GLY A 104 16.21 2.98 -3.18
N ILE A 105 17.36 3.49 -2.72
CA ILE A 105 18.66 3.18 -3.33
C ILE A 105 18.99 1.70 -3.13
N LEU A 106 18.79 1.14 -1.93
CA LEU A 106 19.04 -0.29 -1.70
C LEU A 106 18.13 -1.16 -2.58
N GLY A 107 16.85 -0.83 -2.68
CA GLY A 107 15.90 -1.50 -3.56
C GLY A 107 16.30 -1.43 -5.04
N PHE A 108 16.73 -0.26 -5.49
CA PHE A 108 17.23 -0.07 -6.85
C PHE A 108 18.52 -0.87 -7.11
N LEU A 109 19.51 -0.78 -6.22
CA LEU A 109 20.80 -1.46 -6.38
C LEU A 109 20.64 -2.98 -6.33
N THR A 110 19.79 -3.49 -5.44
CA THR A 110 19.48 -4.92 -5.41
C THR A 110 18.80 -5.36 -6.71
N ALA A 111 17.81 -4.63 -7.21
CA ALA A 111 17.18 -4.93 -8.49
C ALA A 111 18.19 -4.93 -9.67
N GLN A 112 19.10 -3.96 -9.70
CA GLN A 112 20.18 -3.92 -10.68
C GLN A 112 21.15 -5.12 -10.55
N ALA A 113 21.44 -5.55 -9.33
CA ALA A 113 22.26 -6.74 -9.08
C ALA A 113 21.59 -8.04 -9.57
N PHE A 114 20.26 -8.09 -9.60
CA PHE A 114 19.48 -9.15 -10.23
C PHE A 114 19.27 -8.97 -11.74
N HIS A 115 19.97 -8.02 -12.36
CA HIS A 115 19.90 -7.72 -13.80
C HIS A 115 18.51 -7.30 -14.32
N PHE A 116 17.68 -6.68 -13.46
CA PHE A 116 16.45 -6.04 -13.93
C PHE A 116 16.75 -4.80 -14.78
N SER A 117 15.78 -4.41 -15.63
CA SER A 117 15.90 -3.20 -16.46
C SER A 117 15.91 -1.94 -15.59
N MET A 118 16.53 -0.85 -16.08
CA MET A 118 16.56 0.44 -15.37
C MET A 118 15.16 0.90 -14.91
N ALA A 119 14.17 0.78 -15.80
CA ALA A 119 12.78 1.10 -15.50
C ALA A 119 12.23 0.24 -14.35
N THR A 120 12.39 -1.08 -14.45
CA THR A 120 11.94 -2.04 -13.43
C THR A 120 12.63 -1.78 -12.08
N SER A 121 13.94 -1.53 -12.09
CA SER A 121 14.72 -1.24 -10.88
C SER A 121 14.28 0.06 -10.21
N LEU A 122 13.92 1.09 -10.97
CA LEU A 122 13.34 2.33 -10.43
C LEU A 122 11.98 2.08 -9.76
N PHE A 123 11.10 1.31 -10.42
CA PHE A 123 9.81 0.93 -9.84
C PHE A 123 9.99 0.10 -8.56
N ILE A 124 10.94 -0.85 -8.54
CA ILE A 124 11.25 -1.63 -7.33
C ILE A 124 11.78 -0.72 -6.22
N GLY A 125 12.72 0.18 -6.53
CA GLY A 125 13.26 1.14 -5.58
C GLY A 125 12.16 1.97 -4.91
N VAL A 126 11.31 2.61 -5.70
CA VAL A 126 10.19 3.41 -5.15
C VAL A 126 9.15 2.54 -4.44
N ALA A 127 8.89 1.31 -4.89
CA ALA A 127 7.95 0.43 -4.22
C ALA A 127 8.41 0.07 -2.79
N LEU A 128 9.73 -0.03 -2.59
CA LEU A 128 10.33 -0.37 -1.30
C LEU A 128 10.45 0.83 -0.34
N THR A 129 10.13 2.06 -0.76
CA THR A 129 10.08 3.21 0.16
C THR A 129 8.77 3.30 0.93
N ALA A 130 7.69 2.71 0.41
CA ALA A 130 6.38 2.75 1.05
C ALA A 130 6.33 1.87 2.31
N THR A 131 5.89 2.44 3.44
CA THR A 131 5.91 1.77 4.75
C THR A 131 4.49 1.50 5.24
N SER A 132 4.21 0.31 5.79
CA SER A 132 2.86 -0.04 6.26
C SER A 132 2.63 0.31 7.75
N ILE A 133 1.71 1.24 8.00
CA ILE A 133 1.21 1.58 9.35
C ILE A 133 0.60 0.36 10.04
N GLY A 134 -0.23 -0.41 9.32
CA GLY A 134 -1.00 -1.52 9.88
C GLY A 134 -0.16 -2.68 10.39
N VAL A 135 1.01 -2.94 9.77
CA VAL A 135 1.95 -3.97 10.24
C VAL A 135 2.69 -3.49 11.49
N SER A 136 3.15 -2.24 11.49
CA SER A 136 3.97 -1.67 12.56
C SER A 136 3.16 -1.48 13.85
N THR A 137 1.94 -0.97 13.74
CA THR A 137 1.05 -0.73 14.88
C THR A 137 0.48 -2.01 15.49
N ALA A 138 0.31 -3.07 14.69
CA ALA A 138 -0.12 -4.38 15.19
C ALA A 138 0.89 -5.05 16.14
N SER A 139 2.17 -4.66 16.08
CA SER A 139 3.20 -5.11 17.04
C SER A 139 3.21 -4.28 18.34
N TRP A 140 2.61 -3.09 18.31
CA TRP A 140 2.56 -2.18 19.46
C TRP A 140 1.35 -2.38 20.37
N THR A 141 0.41 -3.25 19.96
CA THR A 141 -0.80 -3.58 20.73
C THR A 141 -0.40 -4.27 22.05
N GLY A 142 -0.34 -3.50 23.14
CA GLY A 142 0.09 -3.95 24.47
C GLY A 142 1.19 -3.11 25.12
N LYS A 143 1.76 -2.13 24.40
CA LYS A 143 2.62 -1.09 24.98
C LYS A 143 1.90 0.24 24.79
N ASP A 144 1.76 1.08 25.81
CA ASP A 144 1.15 2.42 25.78
C ASP A 144 1.88 3.44 24.87
N LEU A 145 2.66 2.97 23.89
CA LEU A 145 3.44 3.78 22.97
C LEU A 145 2.54 4.57 22.01
N THR A 146 1.36 4.08 21.65
CA THR A 146 0.39 4.82 20.83
C THR A 146 -0.14 6.08 21.53
N LEU A 147 -0.13 6.10 22.86
CA LEU A 147 -0.52 7.26 23.68
C LEU A 147 0.66 8.20 23.97
N LYS A 148 1.90 7.77 23.73
CA LYS A 148 3.10 8.60 23.91
C LYS A 148 3.36 9.45 22.67
N LYS A 149 3.95 10.62 22.92
CA LYS A 149 4.34 11.59 21.87
C LYS A 149 5.19 10.94 20.77
N GLU A 150 6.08 10.01 21.11
CA GLU A 150 6.90 9.29 20.12
C GLU A 150 6.07 8.41 19.17
N GLY A 151 5.06 7.70 19.68
CA GLY A 151 4.20 6.84 18.84
C GLY A 151 3.30 7.65 17.91
N THR A 152 2.83 8.82 18.35
CA THR A 152 2.08 9.74 17.47
C THR A 152 2.96 10.30 16.35
N ILE A 153 4.20 10.68 16.65
CA ILE A 153 5.17 11.16 15.64
C ILE A 153 5.46 10.07 14.59
N LEU A 154 5.62 8.82 15.03
CA LEU A 154 5.83 7.68 14.12
C LEU A 154 4.61 7.43 13.22
N LEU A 155 3.39 7.49 13.77
CA LEU A 155 2.16 7.33 12.97
C LEU A 155 2.01 8.42 11.90
N ASP A 156 2.29 9.66 12.28
CA ASP A 156 2.24 10.81 11.37
C ASP A 156 3.33 10.72 10.29
N LEU A 157 4.55 10.27 10.64
CA LEU A 157 5.64 10.02 9.70
C LEU A 157 5.26 8.97 8.64
N VAL A 158 4.69 7.84 9.05
CA VAL A 158 4.35 6.76 8.10
C VAL A 158 3.22 7.18 7.15
N THR A 159 2.30 8.05 7.59
CA THR A 159 1.25 8.59 6.71
C THR A 159 1.83 9.51 5.63
N ILE A 160 2.85 10.31 5.97
CA ILE A 160 3.56 11.15 4.99
C ILE A 160 4.30 10.28 3.96
N ASP A 161 4.92 9.18 4.40
CA ASP A 161 5.61 8.23 3.52
C ASP A 161 4.66 7.61 2.47
N ASP A 162 3.41 7.32 2.82
CA ASP A 162 2.39 6.82 1.87
C ASP A 162 2.07 7.85 0.77
N ILE A 163 1.97 9.14 1.12
CA ILE A 163 1.74 10.23 0.15
C ILE A 163 2.95 10.39 -0.77
N ILE A 164 4.16 10.39 -0.21
CA ILE A 164 5.38 10.54 -1.01
C ILE A 164 5.57 9.32 -1.93
N GLY A 165 5.28 8.11 -1.46
CA GLY A 165 5.34 6.90 -2.27
C GLY A 165 4.42 6.95 -3.49
N ILE A 166 3.17 7.39 -3.32
CA ILE A 166 2.21 7.59 -4.43
C ILE A 166 2.71 8.68 -5.39
N PHE A 167 3.23 9.79 -4.86
CA PHE A 167 3.81 10.86 -5.68
C PHE A 167 4.97 10.35 -6.54
N LEU A 168 5.93 9.65 -5.95
CA LEU A 168 7.07 9.08 -6.66
C LEU A 168 6.65 8.04 -7.69
N MET A 169 5.67 7.18 -7.36
CA MET A 169 5.12 6.22 -8.31
C MET A 169 4.46 6.91 -9.50
N ALA A 170 3.61 7.90 -9.24
CA ALA A 170 2.93 8.64 -10.30
C ALA A 170 3.94 9.40 -11.19
N LEU A 171 5.00 9.94 -10.60
CA LEU A 171 6.11 10.55 -11.34
C LEU A 171 6.79 9.51 -12.25
N LEU A 172 7.14 8.32 -11.73
CA LEU A 172 7.73 7.25 -12.52
C LEU A 172 6.83 6.82 -13.68
N PHE A 173 5.52 6.65 -13.44
CA PHE A 173 4.56 6.33 -14.50
C PHE A 173 4.46 7.42 -15.57
N SER A 174 4.72 8.68 -15.23
CA SER A 174 4.71 9.77 -16.19
C SER A 174 6.00 9.85 -17.02
N ILE A 175 7.17 9.56 -16.42
CA ILE A 175 8.46 9.79 -17.09
C ILE A 175 9.03 8.55 -17.79
N VAL A 176 8.84 7.35 -17.21
CA VAL A 176 9.47 6.11 -17.71
C VAL A 176 9.01 5.74 -19.12
N PRO A 177 7.71 5.84 -19.48
CA PRO A 177 7.23 5.48 -20.81
C PRO A 177 7.78 6.37 -21.94
N LEU A 178 8.25 7.58 -21.63
CA LEU A 178 8.67 8.57 -22.63
C LEU A 178 10.01 8.24 -23.28
N GLY A 179 10.82 7.38 -22.64
CA GLY A 179 12.24 7.24 -22.97
C GLY A 179 12.97 8.59 -22.84
N MET A 180 14.27 8.64 -23.14
CA MET A 180 15.05 9.88 -23.06
C MET A 180 14.75 10.88 -24.19
N ASN A 181 13.49 11.00 -24.63
CA ASN A 181 13.07 11.97 -25.64
C ASN A 181 12.86 13.34 -24.99
N HIS A 182 13.80 14.26 -25.21
CA HIS A 182 13.82 15.57 -24.56
C HIS A 182 12.68 16.52 -24.97
N HIS A 183 12.06 16.33 -26.14
CA HIS A 183 11.02 17.22 -26.65
C HIS A 183 9.65 17.09 -25.98
N SER A 184 9.30 15.91 -25.43
CA SER A 184 8.02 15.66 -24.77
C SER A 184 8.09 15.71 -23.24
N LEU A 185 9.29 15.68 -22.66
CA LEU A 185 9.50 15.55 -21.22
C LEU A 185 9.00 16.78 -20.44
N GLY A 186 9.20 17.99 -20.96
CA GLY A 186 8.75 19.22 -20.30
C GLY A 186 7.22 19.35 -20.24
N LEU A 187 6.53 18.96 -21.31
CA LEU A 187 5.05 18.98 -21.35
C LEU A 187 4.45 17.95 -20.41
N GLU A 188 4.99 16.73 -20.37
CA GLU A 188 4.48 15.65 -19.51
C GLU A 188 4.72 15.93 -18.03
N LEU A 189 5.89 16.46 -17.67
CA LEU A 189 6.13 16.95 -16.31
C LEU A 189 5.16 18.10 -15.97
N GLY A 190 4.95 19.04 -16.89
CA GLY A 190 3.97 20.11 -16.71
C GLY A 190 2.55 19.59 -16.46
N LEU A 191 2.11 18.62 -17.24
CA LEU A 191 0.81 17.95 -17.09
C LEU A 191 0.72 17.14 -15.79
N PHE A 192 1.81 16.49 -15.37
CA PHE A 192 1.89 15.79 -14.10
C PHE A 192 1.70 16.74 -12.92
N PHE A 193 2.46 17.84 -12.88
CA PHE A 193 2.31 18.87 -11.85
C PHE A 193 0.92 19.50 -11.87
N LEU A 194 0.36 19.76 -13.06
CA LEU A 194 -1.01 20.25 -13.20
C LEU A 194 -2.03 19.29 -12.60
N LYS A 195 -1.94 17.98 -12.90
CA LYS A 195 -2.82 16.94 -12.31
C LYS A 195 -2.73 16.92 -10.79
N ILE A 196 -1.53 17.05 -10.23
CA ILE A 196 -1.33 17.09 -8.78
C ILE A 196 -1.95 18.34 -8.17
N VAL A 197 -1.71 19.52 -8.75
CA VAL A 197 -2.28 20.77 -8.25
C VAL A 197 -3.80 20.73 -8.29
N LEU A 198 -4.38 20.22 -9.39
CA LEU A 198 -5.83 20.03 -9.50
C LEU A 198 -6.36 19.06 -8.45
N PHE A 199 -5.67 17.95 -8.21
CA PHE A 199 -6.06 16.96 -7.20
C PHE A 199 -5.99 17.54 -5.78
N ILE A 200 -4.89 18.20 -5.41
CA ILE A 200 -4.72 18.84 -4.10
C ILE A 200 -5.75 19.95 -3.90
N SER A 201 -5.99 20.78 -4.92
CA SER A 201 -7.00 21.84 -4.87
C SER A 201 -8.40 21.26 -4.66
N PHE A 202 -8.74 20.18 -5.37
CA PHE A 202 -10.00 19.46 -5.17
C PHE A 202 -10.13 18.90 -3.75
N CYS A 203 -9.09 18.24 -3.23
CA CYS A 203 -9.08 17.71 -1.86
C CYS A 203 -9.21 18.82 -0.81
N TYR A 204 -8.52 19.95 -0.99
CA TYR A 204 -8.60 21.10 -0.09
C TYR A 204 -9.99 21.72 -0.10
N LEU A 205 -10.59 21.90 -1.28
CA LEU A 205 -11.94 22.43 -1.44
C LEU A 205 -12.96 21.51 -0.75
N PHE A 206 -12.85 20.20 -0.98
CA PHE A 206 -13.70 19.20 -0.34
C PHE A 206 -13.55 19.24 1.19
N SER A 207 -12.33 19.31 1.70
CA SER A 207 -12.07 19.41 3.15
C SER A 207 -12.53 20.72 3.78
N TYR A 208 -12.69 21.79 3.00
CA TYR A 208 -13.19 23.07 3.50
C TYR A 208 -14.72 23.09 3.62
N PHE A 209 -15.41 22.36 2.74
CA PHE A 209 -16.89 22.31 2.69
C PHE A 209 -17.51 21.09 3.36
N ALA A 210 -16.72 20.08 3.72
CA ALA A 210 -17.13 18.90 4.49
C ALA A 210 -16.93 19.13 6.00
#